data_AF-A0A4P7WY24-F1
#
_entry.id   AF-A0A4P7WY24-F1
#
_cell.length_a   1.000
_cell.length_b   1.000
_cell.length_c   1.000
_cell.angle_alpha   90.00
_cell.angle_beta   90.00
_cell.angle_gamma   90.00
#
_symmetry.space_group_name_H-M   'P 1'
#
loop_
_entity.id
_entity.type
_entity.pdbx_description
1 polymer ?
#
loop_
_entity_poly.entity_id
_entity_poly.type
_entity_poly.pdbx_seq_one_letter_code
_entity_poly.pdbx_strand_id
1 'polypeptide(L)'
;MKNILFISVLILISCNNKMQNNNQIEGKEMAIKPLSPFFYEFTGKNNVLNRIDYFYLEGDFEYNTTYYNKLQKLIDDHKKNIENKYSLYSIYIYKETEELNSTYNKTREFLDGKNNDLILYSRFIDNKNDILYYIKNSDVIYDGIEKKKENFEFEQ
;
A
#
# COMPACT_ATOMS: atom_id res chain seq x y z
N MET A 1 -52.22 58.25 21.41
CA MET A 1 -52.28 58.30 19.93
C MET A 1 -50.89 58.68 19.45
N LYS A 2 -50.16 57.98 18.58
CA LYS A 2 -50.43 56.99 17.54
C LYS A 2 -49.25 56.02 17.54
N ASN A 3 -49.54 54.72 17.54
CA ASN A 3 -48.55 53.67 17.26
C ASN A 3 -48.22 53.75 15.77
N ILE A 4 -46.93 53.86 15.43
CA ILE A 4 -46.46 53.65 14.05
C ILE A 4 -45.81 52.28 13.99
N LEU A 5 -46.51 51.41 13.28
CA LEU A 5 -46.12 50.09 12.83
C LEU A 5 -45.30 50.26 11.54
N PHE A 6 -44.09 49.69 11.44
CA PHE A 6 -43.46 49.38 10.14
C PHE A 6 -42.58 48.12 10.23
N ILE A 7 -43.26 47.00 10.02
CA ILE A 7 -42.96 45.82 9.18
C ILE A 7 -41.52 45.67 8.62
N SER A 8 -40.90 44.56 9.07
CA SER A 8 -40.06 43.53 8.39
C SER A 8 -38.67 43.84 7.83
N VAL A 9 -37.68 43.05 8.27
CA VAL A 9 -36.81 42.25 7.38
C VAL A 9 -36.55 40.87 8.03
N LEU A 10 -36.92 39.81 7.30
CA LEU A 10 -36.53 38.42 7.56
C LEU A 10 -35.01 38.27 7.40
N ILE A 11 -34.32 37.70 8.39
CA ILE A 11 -33.02 37.07 8.17
C ILE A 11 -33.18 35.59 8.48
N LEU A 12 -33.44 34.82 7.42
CA LEU A 12 -33.28 33.37 7.40
C LEU A 12 -31.77 33.10 7.51
N ILE A 13 -31.28 32.88 8.72
CA ILE A 13 -29.96 32.27 8.92
C ILE A 13 -30.15 30.79 8.62
N SER A 14 -30.02 30.44 7.34
CA SER A 14 -29.73 29.08 6.95
C SER A 14 -28.36 28.72 7.53
N CYS A 15 -28.37 27.95 8.63
CA CYS A 15 -27.23 27.16 9.03
C CYS A 15 -26.99 26.07 7.98
N ASN A 16 -26.48 26.47 6.81
CA ASN A 16 -25.72 25.58 5.95
C ASN A 16 -24.39 25.33 6.66
N ASN A 17 -24.40 24.38 7.60
CA ASN A 17 -23.19 23.66 7.96
C ASN A 17 -22.78 22.84 6.72
N LYS A 18 -22.22 23.52 5.72
CA LYS A 18 -21.19 22.92 4.88
C LYS A 18 -20.04 22.62 5.83
N MET A 19 -20.07 21.43 6.44
CA MET A 19 -18.83 20.75 6.75
C MET A 19 -18.03 20.76 5.45
N GLN A 20 -17.07 21.68 5.39
CA GLN A 20 -16.02 21.63 4.40
C GLN A 20 -15.34 20.28 4.61
N ASN A 21 -15.68 19.33 3.75
CA ASN A 21 -14.86 18.15 3.50
C ASN A 21 -13.51 18.69 2.99
N ASN A 22 -12.60 18.95 3.91
CA ASN A 22 -11.18 19.21 3.62
C ASN A 22 -10.46 17.90 3.22
N ASN A 23 -11.10 17.08 2.38
CA ASN A 23 -10.52 15.91 1.72
C ASN A 23 -10.32 16.18 0.23
N GLN A 24 -9.90 17.39 -0.12
CA GLN A 24 -9.38 17.73 -1.43
C GLN A 24 -7.93 18.20 -1.29
N ILE A 25 -7.07 17.28 -0.87
CA ILE A 25 -5.80 17.14 -1.57
C ILE A 25 -6.17 16.27 -2.76
N GLU A 26 -6.00 16.78 -3.98
CA GLU A 26 -6.30 16.09 -5.24
C GLU A 26 -5.64 14.70 -5.22
N GLY A 27 -6.46 13.71 -4.85
CA GLY A 27 -6.01 12.45 -4.31
C GLY A 27 -5.70 11.50 -5.43
N LYS A 28 -4.41 11.38 -5.76
CA LYS A 28 -3.94 10.25 -6.56
C LYS A 28 -4.35 8.97 -5.83
N GLU A 29 -5.16 8.15 -6.50
CA GLU A 29 -5.54 6.85 -5.97
C GLU A 29 -4.28 6.02 -5.69
N MET A 30 -4.21 5.39 -4.52
CA MET A 30 -3.10 4.51 -4.18
C MET A 30 -3.07 3.35 -5.18
N ALA A 31 -1.98 3.23 -5.93
CA ALA A 31 -1.80 2.20 -6.93
C ALA A 31 -0.37 1.67 -6.88
N ILE A 32 -0.22 0.36 -6.73
CA ILE A 32 1.07 -0.31 -6.92
C ILE A 32 1.37 -0.37 -8.41
N LYS A 33 2.61 -0.05 -8.79
CA LYS A 33 3.08 -0.09 -10.17
C LYS A 33 4.18 -1.13 -10.31
N PRO A 34 4.20 -1.91 -11.40
CA PRO A 34 5.19 -2.95 -11.57
C PRO A 34 6.59 -2.33 -11.69
N LEU A 35 7.57 -2.94 -11.03
CA LEU A 35 8.98 -2.56 -11.08
C LEU A 35 9.73 -3.61 -11.89
N SER A 36 10.63 -3.23 -12.81
CA SER A 36 11.44 -4.24 -13.52
C SER A 36 12.40 -4.94 -12.54
N PRO A 37 12.73 -6.24 -12.70
CA PRO A 37 11.93 -7.21 -13.44
C PRO A 37 10.54 -7.33 -12.80
N PHE A 38 9.47 -7.32 -13.61
CA PHE A 38 8.10 -7.35 -13.08
C PHE A 38 7.82 -8.56 -12.18
N PHE A 39 8.47 -9.68 -12.51
CA PHE A 39 8.47 -10.87 -11.70
C PHE A 39 9.74 -11.68 -11.92
N TYR A 40 10.01 -12.59 -10.99
CA TYR A 40 11.06 -13.59 -11.07
C TYR A 40 10.50 -14.96 -10.68
N GLU A 41 10.70 -15.96 -11.53
CA GLU A 41 10.30 -17.34 -11.29
C GLU A 41 11.54 -18.22 -11.09
N PHE A 42 11.46 -19.12 -10.12
CA PHE A 42 12.55 -20.04 -9.81
C PHE A 42 12.01 -21.38 -9.30
N THR A 43 12.81 -22.42 -9.48
CA THR A 43 12.45 -23.76 -9.05
C THR A 43 12.99 -24.03 -7.65
N GLY A 44 12.10 -24.37 -6.72
CA GLY A 44 12.44 -24.78 -5.37
C GLY A 44 12.71 -26.28 -5.24
N LYS A 45 12.61 -26.78 -4.01
CA LYS A 45 12.73 -28.22 -3.71
C LYS A 45 11.67 -29.01 -4.48
N ASN A 46 12.01 -30.22 -4.91
CA ASN A 46 11.12 -31.14 -5.63
C ASN A 46 10.55 -30.58 -6.95
N ASN A 47 11.29 -29.69 -7.62
CA ASN A 47 10.88 -29.06 -8.88
C ASN A 47 9.60 -28.21 -8.81
N VAL A 48 9.24 -27.73 -7.62
CA VAL A 48 8.06 -26.89 -7.44
C VAL A 48 8.40 -25.44 -7.80
N LEU A 49 7.53 -24.80 -8.59
CA LEU A 49 7.75 -23.44 -9.06
C LEU A 49 7.43 -22.43 -7.96
N ASN A 50 8.27 -21.40 -7.84
CA ASN A 50 8.09 -20.26 -6.95
C ASN A 50 8.12 -18.97 -7.77
N ARG A 51 7.56 -17.90 -7.21
CA ARG A 51 7.47 -16.61 -7.89
C ARG A 51 7.65 -15.45 -6.93
N ILE A 52 8.29 -14.39 -7.41
CA ILE A 52 8.39 -13.11 -6.73
C ILE A 52 7.88 -12.04 -7.69
N ASP A 53 6.96 -11.19 -7.25
CA ASP A 53 6.55 -10.00 -7.99
C ASP A 53 7.12 -8.75 -7.29
N TYR A 54 7.53 -7.77 -8.11
CA TYR A 54 8.14 -6.53 -7.64
C TYR A 54 7.32 -5.33 -8.07
N PHE A 55 7.05 -4.45 -7.13
CA PHE A 55 6.28 -3.23 -7.34
C PHE A 55 6.95 -2.03 -6.69
N TYR A 56 6.57 -0.85 -7.13
CA TYR A 56 6.82 0.40 -6.42
C TYR A 56 5.50 1.16 -6.18
N LEU A 57 5.49 2.03 -5.17
CA LEU A 57 4.36 2.88 -4.81
C LEU A 57 4.77 4.35 -4.90
N GLU A 58 3.99 5.14 -5.64
CA GLU A 58 4.20 6.57 -5.83
C GLU A 58 3.52 7.39 -4.74
N GLY A 59 4.18 8.47 -4.29
CA GLY A 59 3.67 9.38 -3.27
C GLY A 59 4.09 9.02 -1.84
N ASP A 60 3.43 9.65 -0.87
CA ASP A 60 3.79 9.50 0.54
C ASP A 60 3.07 8.29 1.17
N PHE A 61 3.85 7.50 1.90
CA PHE A 61 3.36 6.35 2.64
C PHE A 61 3.03 6.73 4.08
N GLU A 62 1.82 6.40 4.52
CA GLU A 62 1.42 6.57 5.91
C GLU A 62 1.37 5.22 6.63
N TYR A 63 1.97 5.17 7.81
CA TYR A 63 2.01 3.97 8.63
C TYR A 63 0.81 3.92 9.59
N ASN A 64 -0.39 3.70 9.04
CA ASN A 64 -1.63 3.59 9.80
C ASN A 64 -2.57 2.50 9.27
N THR A 65 -3.53 2.08 10.11
CA THR A 65 -4.47 1.00 9.80
C THR A 65 -5.24 1.21 8.49
N THR A 66 -5.62 2.45 8.18
CA THR A 66 -6.34 2.75 6.93
C THR A 66 -5.47 2.46 5.71
N TYR A 67 -4.21 2.91 5.73
CA TYR A 67 -3.26 2.67 4.65
C TYR A 67 -2.91 1.19 4.53
N TYR A 68 -2.76 0.50 5.67
CA TYR A 68 -2.50 -0.94 5.73
C TYR A 68 -3.61 -1.73 5.04
N ASN A 69 -4.87 -1.46 5.38
CA ASN A 69 -6.01 -2.12 4.77
C ASN A 69 -6.10 -1.88 3.25
N LYS A 70 -5.73 -0.67 2.78
CA LYS A 70 -5.70 -0.35 1.34
C LYS A 70 -4.62 -1.16 0.61
N LEU A 71 -3.40 -1.21 1.15
CA LEU A 71 -2.33 -2.01 0.56
C LEU A 71 -2.65 -3.51 0.56
N GLN A 72 -3.19 -4.03 1.66
CA GLN A 72 -3.59 -5.43 1.75
C GLN A 72 -4.63 -5.76 0.67
N LYS A 73 -5.62 -4.89 0.47
CA LYS A 73 -6.60 -5.05 -0.61
C LYS A 73 -5.95 -5.10 -1.99
N LEU A 74 -4.98 -4.24 -2.29
CA LEU A 74 -4.26 -4.26 -3.58
C LEU A 74 -3.50 -5.58 -3.79
N ILE A 75 -2.88 -6.10 -2.74
CA ILE A 75 -2.17 -7.39 -2.75
C ILE A 75 -3.14 -8.55 -2.96
N ASP A 76 -4.25 -8.57 -2.23
CA ASP A 76 -5.27 -9.61 -2.35
C ASP A 76 -5.91 -9.60 -3.75
N ASP A 77 -6.18 -8.42 -4.28
CA ASP A 77 -6.74 -8.25 -5.63
C ASP A 77 -5.72 -8.65 -6.71
N HIS A 78 -4.42 -8.36 -6.53
CA HIS A 78 -3.36 -8.85 -7.42
C HIS A 78 -3.20 -10.37 -7.36
N LYS A 79 -3.18 -10.96 -6.16
CA LYS A 79 -3.02 -12.41 -5.94
C LYS A 79 -4.11 -13.23 -6.65
N LYS A 80 -5.33 -12.71 -6.77
CA LYS A 80 -6.43 -13.39 -7.48
C LYS A 80 -6.09 -13.71 -8.94
N ASN A 81 -5.20 -12.94 -9.56
CA ASN A 81 -4.78 -13.13 -10.94
C ASN A 81 -3.56 -14.06 -11.08
N ILE A 82 -2.98 -14.52 -9.97
CA ILE A 82 -1.81 -15.39 -9.96
C ILE A 82 -2.26 -16.85 -9.91
N GLU A 83 -1.83 -17.63 -10.90
CA GLU A 83 -2.11 -19.07 -11.00
C GLU A 83 -1.71 -19.82 -9.71
N ASN A 84 -2.56 -20.77 -9.30
CA ASN A 84 -2.34 -21.61 -8.11
C ASN A 84 -1.24 -22.68 -8.30
N LYS A 85 -0.28 -22.47 -9.21
CA LYS A 85 0.81 -23.41 -9.48
C LYS A 85 2.07 -23.17 -8.64
N TYR A 86 2.17 -22.03 -7.96
CA TYR A 86 3.31 -21.68 -7.14
C TYR A 86 3.12 -22.18 -5.71
N SER A 87 4.13 -22.86 -5.14
CA SER A 87 4.09 -23.24 -3.72
C SER A 87 4.50 -22.07 -2.83
N LEU A 88 5.48 -21.28 -3.26
CA LEU A 88 5.83 -20.01 -2.64
C LEU A 88 5.62 -18.87 -3.63
N TYR A 89 4.87 -17.86 -3.20
CA TYR A 89 4.69 -16.63 -3.92
C TYR A 89 4.96 -15.43 -3.01
N SER A 90 5.85 -14.53 -3.41
CA SER A 90 6.18 -13.34 -2.63
C SER A 90 5.91 -12.07 -3.42
N ILE A 91 5.58 -11.00 -2.70
CA ILE A 91 5.39 -9.65 -3.24
C ILE A 91 6.27 -8.69 -2.44
N TYR A 92 7.05 -7.91 -3.16
CA TYR A 92 7.82 -6.79 -2.62
C TYR A 92 7.27 -5.48 -3.17
N ILE A 93 6.98 -4.52 -2.28
CA ILE A 93 6.55 -3.18 -2.67
C ILE A 93 7.55 -2.17 -2.12
N TYR A 94 8.24 -1.48 -3.03
CA TYR A 94 9.19 -0.43 -2.70
C TYR A 94 8.54 0.95 -2.74
N LYS A 95 9.14 1.90 -2.04
CA LYS A 95 8.88 3.32 -2.22
C LYS A 95 9.45 3.77 -3.56
N GLU A 96 8.72 4.65 -4.25
CA GLU A 96 9.29 5.36 -5.39
C GLU A 96 10.49 6.20 -4.98
N THR A 97 11.60 6.05 -5.70
CA THR A 97 12.82 6.86 -5.54
C THR A 97 13.37 7.26 -6.90
N GLU A 98 14.44 8.06 -6.92
CA GLU A 98 15.18 8.35 -8.15
C GLU A 98 15.74 7.08 -8.81
N GLU A 99 15.99 6.04 -8.01
CA GLU A 99 16.45 4.74 -8.50
C GLU A 99 15.28 3.79 -8.79
N LEU A 100 14.33 3.65 -7.86
CA LEU A 100 13.22 2.69 -7.93
C LEU A 100 11.97 3.38 -8.46
N ASN A 101 11.79 3.41 -9.78
CA ASN A 101 10.65 4.05 -10.44
C ASN A 101 10.32 3.39 -11.79
N SER A 102 9.41 4.00 -12.56
CA SER A 102 8.96 3.51 -13.87
C SER A 102 10.08 3.25 -14.90
N THR A 103 11.26 3.86 -14.74
CA THR A 103 12.40 3.70 -15.64
C THR A 103 13.44 2.69 -15.15
N TYR A 104 13.24 2.10 -13.97
CA TYR A 104 14.12 1.07 -13.43
C TYR A 104 14.19 -0.12 -14.39
N ASN A 105 15.41 -0.53 -14.73
CA ASN A 105 15.68 -1.57 -15.73
C ASN A 105 16.81 -2.53 -15.33
N LYS A 106 17.19 -2.54 -14.04
CA LYS A 106 18.24 -3.43 -13.53
C LYS A 106 17.67 -4.82 -13.23
N THR A 107 18.57 -5.76 -12.96
CA THR A 107 18.19 -7.14 -12.61
C THR A 107 17.75 -7.24 -11.15
N ARG A 108 17.12 -8.36 -10.77
CA ARG A 108 16.62 -8.57 -9.39
C ARG A 108 17.70 -8.41 -8.33
N GLU A 109 18.96 -8.73 -8.65
CA GLU A 109 20.09 -8.66 -7.72
C GLU A 109 20.35 -7.22 -7.25
N PHE A 110 19.84 -6.20 -7.96
CA PHE A 110 19.89 -4.80 -7.53
C PHE A 110 18.74 -4.39 -6.62
N LEU A 111 17.75 -5.27 -6.43
CA LEU A 111 16.70 -5.11 -5.42
C LEU A 111 17.12 -5.73 -4.09
N ASP A 112 18.04 -6.70 -4.12
CA ASP A 112 18.62 -7.28 -2.91
C ASP A 112 19.33 -6.18 -2.09
N GLY A 113 18.96 -6.07 -0.80
CA GLY A 113 19.52 -5.04 0.09
C GLY A 113 18.87 -3.66 -0.01
N LYS A 114 17.81 -3.49 -0.82
CA LYS A 114 16.99 -2.26 -0.84
C LYS A 114 15.93 -2.22 0.27
N ASN A 115 16.19 -2.87 1.40
CA ASN A 115 15.27 -2.98 2.54
C ASN A 115 14.88 -1.61 3.12
N ASN A 116 15.75 -0.61 3.01
CA ASN A 116 15.45 0.77 3.44
C ASN A 116 14.31 1.41 2.64
N ASP A 117 14.16 1.02 1.38
CA ASP A 117 13.10 1.51 0.49
C ASP A 117 11.88 0.57 0.48
N LEU A 118 11.95 -0.59 1.15
CA LEU A 118 10.87 -1.56 1.18
C LEU A 118 9.75 -1.06 2.11
N ILE A 119 8.54 -0.98 1.57
CA ILE A 119 7.33 -0.58 2.31
C ILE A 119 6.57 -1.79 2.80
N LEU A 120 6.54 -2.86 1.99
CA LEU A 120 5.78 -4.05 2.30
C LEU A 120 6.43 -5.30 1.72
N TYR A 121 6.42 -6.35 2.52
CA TYR A 121 6.68 -7.72 2.11
C TYR A 121 5.47 -8.60 2.40
N SER A 122 5.04 -9.38 1.42
CA SER A 122 4.01 -10.40 1.59
C SER A 122 4.48 -11.75 1.07
N ARG A 123 4.16 -12.84 1.77
CA ARG A 123 4.44 -14.21 1.33
C ARG A 123 3.19 -15.06 1.43
N PHE A 124 3.00 -15.88 0.40
CA PHE A 124 1.97 -16.88 0.32
C PHE A 124 2.62 -18.25 0.22
N ILE A 125 2.21 -19.16 1.10
CA ILE A 125 2.52 -20.59 1.02
C ILE A 125 1.23 -21.33 0.73
N ASP A 126 1.22 -22.13 -0.33
CA ASP A 126 0.04 -22.91 -0.77
C ASP A 126 -1.23 -22.04 -0.87
N ASN A 127 -1.07 -20.84 -1.43
CA ASN A 127 -2.10 -19.80 -1.58
C ASN A 127 -2.65 -19.18 -0.28
N LYS A 128 -2.04 -19.44 0.87
CA LYS A 128 -2.37 -18.77 2.13
C LYS A 128 -1.30 -17.74 2.45
N ASN A 129 -1.72 -16.52 2.75
CA ASN A 129 -0.82 -15.48 3.20
C ASN A 129 -0.29 -15.85 4.59
N ASP A 130 1.02 -16.12 4.70
CA ASP A 130 1.69 -16.50 5.95
C ASP A 130 2.58 -15.40 6.50
N ILE A 131 2.97 -14.42 5.69
CA ILE A 131 3.68 -13.21 6.10
C ILE A 131 3.06 -12.00 5.44
N LEU A 132 2.73 -10.97 6.22
CA LEU A 132 2.35 -9.66 5.73
C LEU A 132 3.00 -8.60 6.60
N TYR A 133 4.14 -8.07 6.18
CA TYR A 133 4.92 -7.10 6.95
C TYR A 133 4.88 -5.72 6.31
N TYR A 134 4.60 -4.72 7.13
CA TYR A 134 4.78 -3.31 6.77
C TYR A 134 6.11 -2.86 7.34
N ILE A 135 6.96 -2.35 6.46
CA ILE A 135 8.38 -2.13 6.70
C ILE A 135 8.66 -0.63 6.57
N LYS A 136 9.50 -0.12 7.47
CA LYS A 136 9.97 1.26 7.45
C LYS A 136 11.44 1.28 7.83
N ASN A 137 12.28 1.84 6.97
CA ASN A 137 13.73 1.95 7.21
C ASN A 137 14.35 0.59 7.57
N SER A 138 14.01 -0.46 6.82
CA SER A 138 14.41 -1.85 7.08
C SER A 138 13.79 -2.52 8.32
N ASP A 139 13.03 -1.83 9.16
CA ASP A 139 12.36 -2.46 10.31
C ASP A 139 10.92 -2.85 9.97
N VAL A 140 10.51 -4.06 10.36
CA VAL A 140 9.10 -4.45 10.40
C VAL A 140 8.43 -3.70 11.55
N ILE A 141 7.47 -2.84 11.21
CA ILE A 141 6.76 -2.01 12.20
C ILE A 141 5.33 -2.47 12.47
N TYR A 142 4.79 -3.34 11.61
CA TYR A 142 3.47 -3.93 11.78
C TYR A 142 3.37 -5.27 11.06
N ASP A 143 2.87 -6.27 11.79
CA ASP A 143 2.46 -7.57 11.26
C ASP A 143 0.96 -7.52 10.93
N GLY A 144 0.64 -7.66 9.65
CA GLY A 144 -0.73 -7.69 9.12
C GLY A 144 -1.48 -9.00 9.34
N ILE A 145 -0.76 -10.11 9.56
CA ILE A 145 -1.35 -11.41 9.91
C ILE A 145 -1.78 -11.40 11.37
N GLU A 146 -0.86 -11.01 12.26
CA GLU A 146 -1.11 -10.95 13.71
C GLU A 146 -1.83 -9.66 14.14
N LYS A 147 -1.90 -8.67 13.25
CA LYS A 147 -2.52 -7.35 13.46
C LYS A 147 -1.94 -6.60 14.66
N LYS A 148 -0.62 -6.63 14.78
CA LYS A 148 0.09 -6.01 15.90
C LYS A 148 1.31 -5.22 15.42
N LYS A 149 1.72 -4.24 16.22
CA LYS A 149 2.98 -3.53 15.98
C LYS A 149 4.16 -4.43 16.28
N GLU A 150 5.20 -4.27 15.50
CA GLU A 150 6.47 -4.98 15.65
C GLU A 150 7.62 -3.98 15.66
N ASN A 151 8.82 -4.47 15.98
CA ASN A 151 10.05 -3.69 15.94
C ASN A 151 11.27 -4.63 15.81
N PHE A 152 11.44 -5.20 14.63
CA PHE A 152 12.59 -6.05 14.30
C PHE A 152 13.07 -5.81 12.87
N GLU A 153 14.35 -6.04 12.62
CA GLU A 153 14.95 -5.85 11.29
C GLU A 153 14.39 -6.87 10.30
N PHE A 154 13.99 -6.39 9.12
CA PHE A 154 13.58 -7.24 8.01
C PHE A 154 14.80 -7.86 7.35
N GLU A 155 14.87 -9.20 7.42
CA GLU A 155 15.86 -10.01 6.73
C GLU A 155 15.22 -10.65 5.49
N GLN A 156 15.86 -10.46 4.33
CA GLN A 156 15.38 -10.93 3.01
C GLN A 156 15.83 -12.37 2.72
#